data_AF-A0A6F9EEH1-F1
#
_entry.id   AF-A0A6F9EEH1-F1
#
_cell.length_a   1.000
_cell.length_b   1.000
_cell.length_c   1.000
_cell.angle_alpha   90.00
_cell.angle_beta   90.00
_cell.angle_gamma   90.00
#
_symmetry.space_group_name_H-M   'P 1'
#
loop_
_entity.id
_entity.type
_entity.pdbx_description
1 polymer ?
#
loop_
_entity_poly.entity_id
_entity_poly.type
_entity_poly.pdbx_seq_one_letter_code
_entity_poly.pdbx_strand_id
1 'polypeptide(L)'
;MREKVRRIALELAAVVLAVAAIFTGGAVAPASAGPGSPVSLVYLSGFSREARLGLLDRIAGNADVVSPDFFQIQPDGSLGNYVDDGLVQAAHDRGLEVVPFIGNDWNREAGRKALANGPALAAQIAGIVSGRNLDGVIVDLENLTVADRGALTAFVQALRNDLPPSKQLAATVPAIQGPVQSGWVAAYDNQALAALCDYITVMTYDERVQGDPPGPVAGDPWVEQSIQYMLTQIPRDKFLLGVPLYGRRWVNGWGGDSISYPAISRLVSQIGGEPNYDPVQKTMHYGYSSGAGWVDIYYDNRTTIAAKLSLVAKYGLRGGFAWSLGQEDPSVWGIFRRAMSGGPFPDIFNIDAEPAILKLWEKGWVHGDSDGLFHPNRAVSRAEATAMLVNALRPAPAWFAGFSDVPRGHWAYDVIGRAQAAGWVHGVGGGRFEPDRAVTRAEGAAMIAKTLGLSASGESGFPDLKGSWAEGSVAALRAKGIIAGFPDGLFHPDQPLTRGDMAVMVARAMGLLKKIAL
;
A
#
# COMPACT_ATOMS: atom_id res chain seq x y z
N MET A 1 12.73 16.11 55.94
CA MET A 1 12.64 15.10 54.85
C MET A 1 11.31 15.16 54.10
N ARG A 2 10.16 15.32 54.77
CA ARG A 2 8.82 15.43 54.13
C ARG A 2 8.62 16.67 53.24
N GLU A 3 9.26 17.79 53.55
CA GLU A 3 9.12 19.04 52.77
C GLU A 3 9.88 19.04 51.44
N LYS A 4 11.08 18.44 51.40
CA LYS A 4 11.86 18.25 50.16
C LYS A 4 11.17 17.31 49.18
N VAL A 5 10.53 16.24 49.67
CA VAL A 5 9.78 15.30 48.84
C VAL A 5 8.52 15.96 48.25
N ARG A 6 7.85 16.83 49.02
CA ARG A 6 6.67 17.57 48.54
C ARG A 6 7.02 18.61 47.46
N ARG A 7 8.18 19.25 47.56
CA ARG A 7 8.68 20.21 46.56
C ARG A 7 9.10 19.52 45.25
N ILE A 8 9.76 18.37 45.34
CA ILE A 8 10.13 17.56 44.17
C ILE A 8 8.87 17.01 43.48
N ALA A 9 7.85 16.59 44.23
CA ALA A 9 6.57 16.14 43.66
C ALA A 9 5.79 17.26 42.95
N LEU A 10 5.83 18.50 43.46
CA LEU A 10 5.21 19.66 42.83
C LEU A 10 5.96 20.13 41.57
N GLU A 11 7.30 20.07 41.57
CA GLU A 11 8.12 20.38 40.38
C GLU A 11 7.98 19.30 39.29
N LEU A 12 7.87 18.02 39.65
CA LEU A 12 7.55 16.94 38.70
C LEU A 12 6.13 17.06 38.13
N ALA A 13 5.14 17.43 38.93
CA ALA A 13 3.78 17.65 38.45
C ALA A 13 3.69 18.84 37.48
N ALA A 14 4.46 19.91 37.71
CA ALA A 14 4.54 21.06 36.81
C ALA A 14 5.24 20.72 35.48
N VAL A 15 6.29 19.88 35.50
CA VAL A 15 6.96 19.40 34.28
C VAL A 15 6.07 18.44 33.49
N VAL A 16 5.30 17.58 34.16
CA VAL A 16 4.33 16.67 33.50
C VAL A 16 3.17 17.46 32.86
N LEU A 17 2.70 18.53 33.51
CA LEU A 17 1.69 19.44 32.93
C LEU A 17 2.23 20.29 31.76
N ALA A 18 3.51 20.70 31.80
CA ALA A 18 4.14 21.44 30.70
C ALA A 18 4.43 20.55 29.48
N VAL A 19 4.74 19.26 29.68
CA VAL A 19 4.91 18.29 28.59
C VAL A 19 3.56 17.87 27.99
N ALA A 20 2.48 17.81 28.80
CA ALA A 20 1.13 17.55 28.31
C ALA A 20 0.58 18.71 27.44
N ALA A 21 1.02 19.95 27.68
CA ALA A 21 0.61 21.13 26.91
C ALA A 21 1.31 21.28 25.53
N ILE A 22 2.32 20.45 25.21
CA ILE A 22 3.01 20.46 23.90
C ILE A 22 2.40 19.40 22.94
N PHE A 23 1.46 18.57 23.41
CA PHE A 23 0.79 17.55 22.60
C PHE A 23 -0.68 17.84 22.29
N THR A 24 -1.12 19.10 22.33
CA THR A 24 -2.33 19.51 21.59
C THR A 24 -1.96 19.81 20.15
N GLY A 25 -1.36 18.83 19.47
CA GLY A 25 -1.46 18.76 18.02
C GLY A 25 -2.92 18.45 17.74
N GLY A 26 -3.71 19.50 17.49
CA GLY A 26 -5.04 19.33 16.92
C GLY A 26 -4.89 18.39 15.73
N ALA A 27 -5.73 17.36 15.65
CA ALA A 27 -5.80 16.52 14.48
C ALA A 27 -5.92 17.46 13.27
N VAL A 28 -4.84 17.56 12.50
CA VAL A 28 -4.88 18.26 11.23
C VAL A 28 -5.83 17.42 10.42
N ALA A 29 -7.06 17.90 10.23
CA ALA A 29 -7.97 17.33 9.27
C ALA A 29 -7.18 17.15 7.97
N PRO A 30 -7.18 15.96 7.35
CA PRO A 30 -6.46 15.77 6.11
C PRO A 30 -6.95 16.85 5.15
N ALA A 31 -6.03 17.66 4.64
CA ALA A 31 -6.35 18.63 3.60
C ALA A 31 -7.01 17.85 2.46
N SER A 32 -8.18 18.32 2.01
CA SER A 32 -8.88 17.77 0.86
C SER A 32 -7.89 17.54 -0.27
N ALA A 33 -7.88 16.33 -0.84
CA ALA A 33 -6.96 15.92 -1.88
C ALA A 33 -7.00 16.94 -3.02
N GLY A 34 -5.88 17.64 -3.26
CA GLY A 34 -5.80 18.59 -4.37
C GLY A 34 -5.96 17.88 -5.72
N PRO A 35 -6.24 18.62 -6.80
CA PRO A 35 -6.21 18.06 -8.16
C PRO A 35 -4.85 17.38 -8.40
N GLY A 36 -4.84 16.05 -8.59
CA GLY A 36 -3.63 15.26 -8.80
C GLY A 36 -3.17 14.33 -7.65
N SER A 37 -3.73 14.42 -6.43
CA SER A 37 -3.40 13.49 -5.32
C SER A 37 -4.09 12.12 -5.46
N PRO A 38 -3.42 10.96 -5.25
CA PRO A 38 -4.05 9.67 -5.47
C PRO A 38 -5.32 9.45 -4.63
N VAL A 39 -6.34 8.81 -5.21
CA VAL A 39 -7.65 8.57 -4.58
C VAL A 39 -7.74 7.16 -4.02
N SER A 40 -8.13 7.04 -2.75
CA SER A 40 -8.53 5.79 -2.09
C SER A 40 -10.05 5.72 -1.95
N LEU A 41 -10.69 4.81 -2.67
CA LEU A 41 -12.15 4.64 -2.66
C LEU A 41 -12.55 3.27 -2.12
N VAL A 42 -13.67 3.18 -1.40
CA VAL A 42 -14.22 1.90 -0.98
C VAL A 42 -15.74 1.85 -1.15
N TYR A 43 -16.23 0.75 -1.73
CA TYR A 43 -17.66 0.47 -1.84
C TYR A 43 -18.25 -0.05 -0.52
N LEU A 44 -19.45 0.40 -0.19
CA LEU A 44 -20.20 0.02 0.99
C LEU A 44 -21.60 -0.47 0.59
N SER A 45 -21.79 -1.78 0.56
CA SER A 45 -23.04 -2.41 0.10
C SER A 45 -23.46 -3.56 1.01
N GLY A 46 -24.77 -3.79 1.14
CA GLY A 46 -25.31 -5.03 1.73
C GLY A 46 -25.34 -5.13 3.27
N PHE A 47 -25.07 -4.04 4.00
CA PHE A 47 -25.09 -4.01 5.48
C PHE A 47 -26.27 -3.23 6.05
N SER A 48 -26.69 -3.57 7.29
CA SER A 48 -27.64 -2.74 8.06
C SER A 48 -27.04 -1.36 8.35
N ARG A 49 -27.88 -0.38 8.64
CA ARG A 49 -27.44 0.98 9.00
C ARG A 49 -26.42 0.99 10.13
N GLU A 50 -26.70 0.26 11.21
CA GLU A 50 -25.84 0.19 12.40
C GLU A 50 -24.48 -0.42 12.05
N ALA A 51 -24.48 -1.47 11.23
CA ALA A 51 -23.24 -2.09 10.76
C ALA A 51 -22.43 -1.14 9.87
N ARG A 52 -23.07 -0.39 8.98
CA ARG A 52 -22.41 0.61 8.10
C ARG A 52 -21.67 1.68 8.91
N LEU A 53 -22.28 2.20 9.98
CA LEU A 53 -21.63 3.21 10.83
C LEU A 53 -20.35 2.68 11.48
N GLY A 54 -20.38 1.45 12.02
CA GLY A 54 -19.18 0.83 12.60
C GLY A 54 -18.10 0.48 11.57
N LEU A 55 -18.46 0.34 10.29
CA LEU A 55 -17.50 0.12 9.21
C LEU A 55 -16.75 1.41 8.83
N LEU A 56 -17.37 2.59 8.94
CA LEU A 56 -16.69 3.87 8.67
C LEU A 56 -15.49 4.10 9.59
N ASP A 57 -15.54 3.64 10.83
CA ASP A 57 -14.43 3.76 11.79
C ASP A 57 -13.17 3.01 11.33
N ARG A 58 -13.33 1.95 10.52
CA ARG A 58 -12.19 1.15 10.02
C ARG A 58 -11.39 1.90 8.96
N ILE A 59 -12.05 2.76 8.20
CA ILE A 59 -11.49 3.47 7.05
C ILE A 59 -11.17 4.94 7.34
N ALA A 60 -11.60 5.47 8.50
CA ALA A 60 -11.34 6.85 8.90
C ALA A 60 -9.83 7.15 8.88
N GLY A 61 -9.45 8.20 8.16
CA GLY A 61 -8.05 8.59 7.94
C GLY A 61 -7.25 7.68 7.00
N ASN A 62 -7.87 6.63 6.44
CA ASN A 62 -7.21 5.65 5.56
C ASN A 62 -7.80 5.57 4.14
N ALA A 63 -9.07 5.94 3.97
CA ALA A 63 -9.71 6.15 2.68
C ALA A 63 -10.11 7.62 2.52
N ASP A 64 -10.30 8.04 1.27
CA ASP A 64 -10.74 9.40 0.95
C ASP A 64 -12.25 9.39 0.60
N VAL A 65 -12.72 8.34 -0.09
CA VAL A 65 -14.10 8.22 -0.58
C VAL A 65 -14.76 6.94 -0.09
N VAL A 66 -16.00 7.05 0.41
CA VAL A 66 -16.90 5.91 0.61
C VAL A 66 -18.05 5.97 -0.39
N SER A 67 -18.33 4.85 -1.05
CA SER A 67 -19.36 4.71 -2.08
C SER A 67 -20.49 3.78 -1.62
N PRO A 68 -21.55 4.33 -1.00
CA PRO A 68 -22.70 3.53 -0.58
C PRO A 68 -23.65 3.20 -1.75
N ASP A 69 -24.34 2.07 -1.62
CA ASP A 69 -25.36 1.53 -2.54
C ASP A 69 -26.71 2.29 -2.54
N PHE A 70 -26.68 3.62 -2.40
CA PHE A 70 -27.88 4.46 -2.27
C PHE A 70 -28.74 4.53 -3.54
N PHE A 71 -28.15 4.36 -4.70
CA PHE A 71 -28.86 4.45 -5.98
C PHE A 71 -29.01 3.06 -6.59
N GLN A 72 -30.19 2.47 -6.47
CA GLN A 72 -30.49 1.15 -7.07
C GLN A 72 -31.64 1.26 -8.07
N ILE A 73 -31.38 0.84 -9.30
CA ILE A 73 -32.39 0.78 -10.35
C ILE A 73 -33.35 -0.36 -10.07
N GLN A 74 -34.64 -0.02 -9.97
CA GLN A 74 -35.72 -0.97 -9.78
C GLN A 74 -36.05 -1.70 -11.10
N PRO A 75 -36.73 -2.87 -11.06
CA PRO A 75 -37.06 -3.64 -12.26
C PRO A 75 -37.87 -2.90 -13.34
N ASP A 76 -38.53 -1.81 -12.98
CA ASP A 76 -39.26 -0.92 -13.89
C ASP A 76 -38.40 0.20 -14.50
N GLY A 77 -37.13 0.30 -14.12
CA GLY A 77 -36.18 1.33 -14.57
C GLY A 77 -36.18 2.60 -13.71
N SER A 78 -37.01 2.69 -12.67
CA SER A 78 -37.00 3.83 -11.75
C SER A 78 -35.85 3.77 -10.76
N LEU A 79 -35.45 4.93 -10.25
CA LEU A 79 -34.44 5.05 -9.19
C LEU A 79 -35.08 4.76 -7.83
N GLY A 80 -34.51 3.81 -7.09
CA GLY A 80 -34.86 3.56 -5.70
C GLY A 80 -34.61 4.79 -4.82
N ASN A 81 -35.50 5.04 -3.85
CA ASN A 81 -35.47 6.24 -3.02
C ASN A 81 -34.85 5.98 -1.64
N TYR A 82 -33.53 5.78 -1.56
CA TYR A 82 -32.85 5.55 -0.29
C TYR A 82 -31.50 6.29 -0.21
N VAL A 83 -31.46 7.39 0.54
CA VAL A 83 -30.20 8.01 1.01
C VAL A 83 -30.33 8.19 2.52
N ASP A 84 -29.32 7.75 3.26
CA ASP A 84 -29.24 7.88 4.72
C ASP A 84 -28.40 9.09 5.10
N ASP A 85 -29.04 10.23 5.37
CA ASP A 85 -28.35 11.47 5.74
C ASP A 85 -27.48 11.32 7.00
N GLY A 86 -27.86 10.41 7.91
CA GLY A 86 -27.07 10.14 9.11
C GLY A 86 -25.76 9.43 8.78
N LEU A 87 -25.78 8.52 7.80
CA LEU A 87 -24.55 7.89 7.29
C LEU A 87 -23.69 8.91 6.53
N VAL A 88 -24.31 9.80 5.75
CA VAL A 88 -23.61 10.89 5.05
C VAL A 88 -22.87 11.77 6.04
N GLN A 89 -23.56 12.29 7.05
CA GLN A 89 -22.94 13.12 8.09
C GLN A 89 -21.84 12.38 8.84
N ALA A 90 -22.08 11.12 9.22
CA ALA A 90 -21.08 10.31 9.93
C ALA A 90 -19.80 10.07 9.11
N ALA A 91 -19.92 9.96 7.78
CA ALA A 91 -18.78 9.84 6.89
C ALA A 91 -18.00 11.18 6.80
N HIS A 92 -18.69 12.30 6.63
CA HIS A 92 -18.06 13.63 6.62
C HIS A 92 -17.37 13.97 7.93
N ASP A 93 -17.96 13.62 9.08
CA ASP A 93 -17.35 13.81 10.41
C ASP A 93 -16.01 13.05 10.54
N ARG A 94 -15.78 12.04 9.70
CA ARG A 94 -14.54 11.23 9.62
C ARG A 94 -13.62 11.68 8.48
N GLY A 95 -13.97 12.76 7.78
CA GLY A 95 -13.21 13.29 6.65
C GLY A 95 -13.34 12.48 5.36
N LEU A 96 -14.39 11.67 5.22
CA LEU A 96 -14.67 10.90 4.01
C LEU A 96 -15.65 11.66 3.11
N GLU A 97 -15.36 11.69 1.82
CA GLU A 97 -16.33 12.08 0.80
C GLU A 97 -17.33 10.93 0.56
N VAL A 98 -18.59 11.27 0.26
CA VAL A 98 -19.68 10.32 0.03
C VAL A 98 -20.13 10.38 -1.42
N VAL A 99 -19.69 9.42 -2.21
CA VAL A 99 -19.95 9.35 -3.66
C VAL A 99 -20.72 8.05 -3.94
N PRO A 100 -22.06 8.02 -3.76
CA PRO A 100 -22.85 6.81 -3.98
C PRO A 100 -22.75 6.31 -5.42
N PHE A 101 -22.94 5.00 -5.60
CA PHE A 101 -23.01 4.40 -6.92
C PHE A 101 -24.44 4.09 -7.33
N ILE A 102 -24.73 4.23 -8.63
CA ILE A 102 -25.95 3.79 -9.29
C ILE A 102 -25.75 2.40 -9.89
N GLY A 103 -26.42 1.40 -9.31
CA GLY A 103 -26.38 0.00 -9.74
C GLY A 103 -27.68 -0.47 -10.38
N ASN A 104 -27.60 -1.53 -11.19
CA ASN A 104 -28.76 -2.28 -11.70
C ASN A 104 -28.78 -3.74 -11.23
N ASP A 105 -27.96 -4.12 -10.25
CA ASP A 105 -27.87 -5.48 -9.70
C ASP A 105 -27.82 -6.58 -10.79
N TRP A 106 -27.01 -6.36 -11.83
CA TRP A 106 -26.90 -7.24 -13.00
C TRP A 106 -28.18 -7.42 -13.83
N ASN A 107 -29.27 -6.72 -13.52
CA ASN A 107 -30.52 -6.76 -14.26
C ASN A 107 -30.44 -5.88 -15.52
N ARG A 108 -30.13 -6.51 -16.65
CA ARG A 108 -30.02 -5.85 -17.96
C ARG A 108 -31.26 -5.05 -18.34
N GLU A 109 -32.45 -5.63 -18.15
CA GLU A 109 -33.70 -5.02 -18.59
C GLU A 109 -34.04 -3.79 -17.74
N ALA A 110 -33.80 -3.85 -16.44
CA ALA A 110 -33.92 -2.71 -15.55
C ALA A 110 -32.98 -1.57 -15.99
N GLY A 111 -31.71 -1.89 -16.28
CA GLY A 111 -30.73 -0.94 -16.80
C GLY A 111 -31.17 -0.29 -18.12
N ARG A 112 -31.72 -1.06 -19.06
CA ARG A 112 -32.24 -0.53 -20.33
C ARG A 112 -33.42 0.42 -20.14
N LYS A 113 -34.37 0.07 -19.27
CA LYS A 113 -35.50 0.95 -18.95
C LYS A 113 -35.04 2.25 -18.31
N ALA A 114 -34.06 2.18 -17.41
CA ALA A 114 -33.45 3.36 -16.80
C ALA A 114 -32.79 4.25 -17.87
N LEU A 115 -31.98 3.67 -18.76
CA LEU A 115 -31.31 4.41 -19.84
C LEU A 115 -32.29 5.00 -20.88
N ALA A 116 -33.43 4.36 -21.12
CA ALA A 116 -34.48 4.91 -21.97
C ALA A 116 -35.04 6.24 -21.45
N ASN A 117 -34.92 6.50 -20.15
CA ASN A 117 -35.27 7.77 -19.50
C ASN A 117 -34.03 8.53 -18.97
N GLY A 118 -32.87 8.33 -19.61
CA GLY A 118 -31.55 8.78 -19.15
C GLY A 118 -31.49 10.25 -18.72
N PRO A 119 -31.95 11.24 -19.52
CA PRO A 119 -31.89 12.64 -19.13
C PRO A 119 -32.69 12.98 -17.86
N ALA A 120 -33.90 12.42 -17.71
CA ALA A 120 -34.71 12.68 -16.51
C ALA A 120 -34.10 12.00 -15.27
N LEU A 121 -33.56 10.79 -15.45
CA LEU A 121 -32.85 10.07 -14.40
C LEU A 121 -31.59 10.84 -13.96
N ALA A 122 -30.81 11.36 -14.91
CA ALA A 122 -29.62 12.16 -14.63
C ALA A 122 -29.96 13.42 -13.81
N ALA A 123 -30.98 14.17 -14.23
CA ALA A 123 -31.45 15.34 -13.52
C ALA A 123 -31.95 15.00 -12.09
N GLN A 124 -32.65 13.87 -11.93
CA GLN A 124 -33.09 13.37 -10.63
C GLN A 124 -31.89 13.08 -9.71
N ILE A 125 -30.88 12.36 -10.21
CA ILE A 125 -29.67 12.02 -9.44
C ILE A 125 -28.90 13.28 -9.07
N ALA A 126 -28.67 14.19 -10.01
CA ALA A 126 -27.97 15.44 -9.76
C ALA A 126 -28.67 16.31 -8.71
N GLY A 127 -30.01 16.33 -8.73
CA GLY A 127 -30.84 16.97 -7.72
C GLY A 127 -30.66 16.35 -6.33
N ILE A 128 -30.63 15.01 -6.22
CA ILE A 128 -30.39 14.31 -4.95
C ILE A 128 -28.97 14.57 -4.45
N VAL A 129 -27.96 14.48 -5.32
CA VAL A 129 -26.55 14.74 -4.98
C VAL A 129 -26.37 16.14 -4.39
N SER A 130 -26.96 17.14 -5.06
CA SER A 130 -26.88 18.53 -4.62
C SER A 130 -27.71 18.81 -3.36
N GLY A 131 -28.89 18.18 -3.24
CA GLY A 131 -29.83 18.42 -2.15
C GLY A 131 -29.52 17.69 -0.84
N ARG A 132 -28.75 16.59 -0.88
CA ARG A 132 -28.48 15.72 0.29
C ARG A 132 -27.01 15.68 0.70
N ASN A 133 -26.25 16.74 0.35
CA ASN A 133 -24.84 16.88 0.69
C ASN A 133 -23.95 15.72 0.20
N LEU A 134 -24.28 15.06 -0.91
CA LEU A 134 -23.42 14.01 -1.46
C LEU A 134 -22.30 14.64 -2.29
N ASP A 135 -21.15 14.01 -2.37
CA ASP A 135 -19.96 14.56 -3.04
C ASP A 135 -19.86 14.21 -4.51
N GLY A 136 -20.73 13.32 -5.00
CA GLY A 136 -20.79 12.93 -6.40
C GLY A 136 -21.66 11.71 -6.66
N VAL A 137 -21.43 11.06 -7.80
CA VAL A 137 -22.03 9.76 -8.16
C VAL A 137 -21.09 8.90 -9.00
N ILE A 138 -21.17 7.59 -8.83
CA ILE A 138 -20.47 6.59 -9.67
C ILE A 138 -21.49 5.80 -10.48
N VAL A 139 -21.31 5.70 -11.79
CA VAL A 139 -22.18 4.89 -12.66
C VAL A 139 -21.68 3.46 -12.73
N ASP A 140 -22.47 2.52 -12.23
CA ASP A 140 -22.14 1.09 -12.14
C ASP A 140 -23.26 0.22 -12.76
N LEU A 141 -23.53 0.45 -14.04
CA LEU A 141 -24.58 -0.27 -14.78
C LEU A 141 -23.97 -1.47 -15.52
N GLU A 142 -24.13 -2.65 -14.94
CA GLU A 142 -23.54 -3.91 -15.41
C GLU A 142 -24.49 -4.74 -16.28
N ASN A 143 -23.92 -5.76 -16.96
CA ASN A 143 -24.65 -6.70 -17.81
C ASN A 143 -25.47 -6.05 -18.95
N LEU A 144 -25.15 -4.82 -19.35
CA LEU A 144 -25.61 -4.22 -20.62
C LEU A 144 -24.94 -4.91 -21.82
N THR A 145 -25.17 -4.48 -23.05
CA THR A 145 -24.43 -4.99 -24.21
C THR A 145 -23.93 -3.87 -25.12
N VAL A 146 -23.17 -4.22 -26.16
CA VAL A 146 -22.71 -3.26 -27.19
C VAL A 146 -23.86 -2.43 -27.79
N ALA A 147 -25.08 -2.97 -27.85
CA ALA A 147 -26.26 -2.23 -28.34
C ALA A 147 -26.65 -1.06 -27.42
N ASP A 148 -26.30 -1.14 -26.13
CA ASP A 148 -26.66 -0.18 -25.11
C ASP A 148 -25.55 0.88 -24.92
N ARG A 149 -24.38 0.71 -25.56
CA ARG A 149 -23.18 1.55 -25.39
C ARG A 149 -23.47 3.04 -25.55
N GLY A 150 -24.14 3.41 -26.64
CA GLY A 150 -24.47 4.81 -26.91
C GLY A 150 -25.40 5.42 -25.85
N ALA A 151 -26.36 4.63 -25.37
CA ALA A 151 -27.30 5.08 -24.34
C ALA A 151 -26.60 5.25 -22.97
N LEU A 152 -25.70 4.32 -22.61
CA LEU A 152 -24.87 4.43 -21.41
C LEU A 152 -24.00 5.69 -21.44
N THR A 153 -23.25 5.91 -22.53
CA THR A 153 -22.41 7.10 -22.68
C THR A 153 -23.24 8.39 -22.65
N ALA A 154 -24.40 8.42 -23.32
CA ALA A 154 -25.30 9.58 -23.31
C ALA A 154 -25.85 9.87 -21.90
N PHE A 155 -26.13 8.84 -21.10
CA PHE A 155 -26.55 8.99 -19.71
C PHE A 155 -25.43 9.60 -18.84
N VAL A 156 -24.19 9.13 -18.97
CA VAL A 156 -23.04 9.72 -18.26
C VAL A 156 -22.80 11.17 -18.68
N GLN A 157 -22.98 11.49 -19.97
CA GLN A 157 -22.91 12.87 -20.46
C GLN A 157 -24.00 13.76 -19.84
N ALA A 158 -25.23 13.25 -19.73
CA ALA A 158 -26.32 13.98 -19.07
C ALA A 158 -26.00 14.25 -17.59
N LEU A 159 -25.50 13.25 -16.86
CA LEU A 159 -25.03 13.44 -15.49
C LEU A 159 -23.95 14.51 -15.38
N ARG A 160 -22.95 14.51 -16.28
CA ARG A 160 -21.90 15.54 -16.27
C ARG A 160 -22.46 16.95 -16.50
N ASN A 161 -23.49 17.09 -17.33
CA ASN A 161 -24.11 18.38 -17.61
C ASN A 161 -24.94 18.89 -16.41
N ASP A 162 -25.62 17.99 -15.71
CA ASP A 162 -26.55 18.33 -14.64
C ASP A 162 -25.85 18.45 -13.27
N LEU A 163 -24.71 17.79 -13.06
CA LEU A 163 -23.93 17.88 -11.84
C LEU A 163 -23.15 19.21 -11.75
N PRO A 164 -23.13 19.87 -10.58
CA PRO A 164 -22.23 21.00 -10.35
C PRO A 164 -20.76 20.59 -10.56
N PRO A 165 -19.88 21.47 -11.10
CA PRO A 165 -18.47 21.14 -11.34
C PRO A 165 -17.67 20.73 -10.09
N SER A 166 -18.17 21.06 -8.90
CA SER A 166 -17.58 20.66 -7.62
C SER A 166 -17.95 19.23 -7.20
N LYS A 167 -18.87 18.56 -7.90
CA LYS A 167 -19.32 17.20 -7.61
C LYS A 167 -18.60 16.20 -8.52
N GLN A 168 -18.20 15.09 -7.92
CA GLN A 168 -17.50 14.02 -8.60
C GLN A 168 -18.45 13.23 -9.49
N LEU A 169 -17.96 12.81 -10.64
CA LEU A 169 -18.61 11.83 -11.50
C LEU A 169 -17.59 10.78 -11.92
N ALA A 170 -17.92 9.52 -11.68
CA ALA A 170 -17.13 8.38 -12.09
C ALA A 170 -17.98 7.32 -12.79
N ALA A 171 -17.33 6.37 -13.45
CA ALA A 171 -17.98 5.20 -14.01
C ALA A 171 -17.15 3.94 -13.71
N THR A 172 -17.83 2.85 -13.38
CA THR A 172 -17.24 1.52 -13.21
C THR A 172 -17.27 0.78 -14.53
N VAL A 173 -16.15 0.16 -14.89
CA VAL A 173 -15.99 -0.60 -16.14
C VAL A 173 -15.27 -1.92 -15.85
N PRO A 174 -15.53 -2.98 -16.62
CA PRO A 174 -14.81 -4.24 -16.48
C PRO A 174 -13.35 -4.09 -16.93
N ALA A 175 -12.46 -4.85 -16.30
CA ALA A 175 -11.11 -5.05 -16.81
C ALA A 175 -11.14 -5.86 -18.12
N ILE A 176 -10.37 -5.41 -19.10
CA ILE A 176 -10.19 -6.11 -20.39
C ILE A 176 -8.69 -6.13 -20.75
N GLN A 177 -8.27 -7.20 -21.43
CA GLN A 177 -6.87 -7.45 -21.80
C GLN A 177 -6.61 -7.31 -23.31
N GLY A 178 -7.63 -6.87 -24.05
CA GLY A 178 -7.62 -6.80 -25.51
C GLY A 178 -8.92 -6.24 -26.07
N PRO A 179 -9.01 -6.07 -27.41
CA PRO A 179 -10.21 -5.57 -28.06
C PRO A 179 -11.42 -6.48 -27.81
N VAL A 180 -12.56 -5.88 -27.48
CA VAL A 180 -13.82 -6.58 -27.23
C VAL A 180 -14.90 -6.03 -28.15
N GLN A 181 -15.59 -6.91 -28.88
CA GLN A 181 -16.61 -6.53 -29.88
C GLN A 181 -18.03 -6.95 -29.51
N SER A 182 -18.21 -7.82 -28.52
CA SER A 182 -19.50 -8.39 -28.14
C SER A 182 -19.57 -8.70 -26.63
N GLY A 183 -20.74 -9.16 -26.18
CA GLY A 183 -20.98 -9.41 -24.76
C GLY A 183 -21.15 -8.14 -23.95
N TRP A 184 -21.22 -8.29 -22.64
CA TRP A 184 -21.51 -7.17 -21.75
C TRP A 184 -20.32 -6.23 -21.53
N VAL A 185 -19.11 -6.81 -21.55
CA VAL A 185 -17.85 -6.08 -21.53
C VAL A 185 -17.70 -5.09 -22.70
N ALA A 186 -18.40 -5.31 -23.83
CA ALA A 186 -18.41 -4.38 -24.96
C ALA A 186 -19.38 -3.19 -24.80
N ALA A 187 -20.14 -3.11 -23.71
CA ALA A 187 -21.09 -2.02 -23.47
C ALA A 187 -20.42 -0.66 -23.17
N TYR A 188 -19.11 -0.66 -22.87
CA TYR A 188 -18.43 0.52 -22.36
C TYR A 188 -17.56 1.18 -23.43
N ASP A 189 -17.82 2.46 -23.70
CA ASP A 189 -16.91 3.31 -24.47
C ASP A 189 -15.91 3.96 -23.52
N ASN A 190 -14.82 3.26 -23.23
CA ASN A 190 -13.85 3.66 -22.20
C ASN A 190 -13.25 5.05 -22.45
N GLN A 191 -13.01 5.43 -23.71
CA GLN A 191 -12.45 6.74 -24.07
C GLN A 191 -13.48 7.85 -23.84
N ALA A 192 -14.73 7.66 -24.29
CA ALA A 192 -15.79 8.64 -24.08
C ALA A 192 -16.11 8.78 -22.58
N LEU A 193 -16.22 7.67 -21.86
CA LEU A 193 -16.44 7.68 -20.40
C LEU A 193 -15.29 8.40 -19.67
N ALA A 194 -14.03 8.12 -20.02
CA ALA A 194 -12.88 8.80 -19.43
C ALA A 194 -12.83 10.30 -19.75
N ALA A 195 -13.37 10.75 -20.89
CA ALA A 195 -13.50 12.17 -21.19
C ALA A 195 -14.54 12.87 -20.29
N LEU A 196 -15.60 12.15 -19.91
CA LEU A 196 -16.72 12.67 -19.12
C LEU A 196 -16.48 12.57 -17.61
N CYS A 197 -15.82 11.53 -17.13
CA CYS A 197 -15.64 11.27 -15.71
C CYS A 197 -14.38 11.92 -15.14
N ASP A 198 -14.38 12.19 -13.84
CA ASP A 198 -13.19 12.62 -13.07
C ASP A 198 -12.20 11.45 -12.95
N TYR A 199 -12.73 10.23 -12.79
CA TYR A 199 -11.97 8.99 -12.82
C TYR A 199 -12.87 7.80 -13.23
N ILE A 200 -12.24 6.69 -13.59
CA ILE A 200 -12.84 5.42 -13.97
C ILE A 200 -12.38 4.35 -12.99
N THR A 201 -13.33 3.64 -12.38
CA THR A 201 -13.10 2.49 -11.53
C THR A 201 -13.03 1.23 -12.39
N VAL A 202 -11.84 0.68 -12.59
CA VAL A 202 -11.67 -0.53 -13.41
C VAL A 202 -11.71 -1.77 -12.52
N MET A 203 -12.68 -2.66 -12.75
CA MET A 203 -12.86 -3.90 -11.99
C MET A 203 -11.77 -4.92 -12.34
N THR A 204 -10.54 -4.66 -11.89
CA THR A 204 -9.38 -5.57 -11.99
C THR A 204 -9.46 -6.69 -10.96
N TYR A 205 -10.60 -7.37 -10.94
CA TYR A 205 -10.90 -8.58 -10.18
C TYR A 205 -11.95 -9.39 -10.92
N ASP A 206 -12.36 -10.51 -10.33
CA ASP A 206 -13.20 -11.52 -10.98
C ASP A 206 -12.54 -12.13 -12.23
N GLU A 207 -11.23 -12.36 -12.15
CA GLU A 207 -10.48 -13.17 -13.13
C GLU A 207 -11.05 -14.60 -13.22
N ARG A 208 -11.39 -15.18 -12.07
CA ARG A 208 -12.15 -16.43 -11.95
C ARG A 208 -13.43 -16.15 -11.21
N VAL A 209 -14.55 -16.57 -11.79
CA VAL A 209 -15.89 -16.37 -11.24
C VAL A 209 -16.59 -17.70 -10.96
N GLN A 210 -17.84 -17.62 -10.50
CA GLN A 210 -18.66 -18.80 -10.34
C GLN A 210 -18.84 -19.52 -11.67
N GLY A 211 -18.60 -20.84 -11.68
CA GLY A 211 -18.64 -21.68 -12.88
C GLY A 211 -17.28 -21.90 -13.54
N ASP A 212 -16.27 -21.09 -13.23
CA ASP A 212 -14.90 -21.33 -13.68
C ASP A 212 -14.19 -22.39 -12.82
N PRO A 213 -13.10 -23.01 -13.32
CA PRO A 213 -12.20 -23.78 -12.49
C PRO A 213 -11.57 -22.95 -11.35
N PRO A 214 -11.13 -23.57 -10.25
CA PRO A 214 -10.49 -22.87 -9.13
C PRO A 214 -9.29 -22.03 -9.58
N GLY A 215 -9.20 -20.79 -9.07
CA GLY A 215 -8.07 -19.92 -9.32
C GLY A 215 -8.21 -18.53 -8.70
N PRO A 216 -7.25 -17.63 -8.96
CA PRO A 216 -7.20 -16.30 -8.36
C PRO A 216 -8.45 -15.46 -8.67
N VAL A 217 -8.90 -14.66 -7.70
CA VAL A 217 -9.91 -13.62 -7.94
C VAL A 217 -9.29 -12.45 -8.72
N ALA A 218 -8.02 -12.14 -8.46
CA ALA A 218 -7.27 -11.10 -9.14
C ALA A 218 -5.77 -11.46 -9.14
N GLY A 219 -5.33 -12.35 -10.04
CA GLY A 219 -3.92 -12.72 -10.18
C GLY A 219 -3.09 -11.56 -10.73
N ASP A 220 -1.90 -11.32 -10.18
CA ASP A 220 -1.02 -10.21 -10.54
C ASP A 220 -0.72 -10.13 -12.06
N PRO A 221 -0.41 -11.23 -12.78
CA PRO A 221 -0.21 -11.18 -14.23
C PRO A 221 -1.46 -10.74 -15.00
N TRP A 222 -2.65 -11.21 -14.59
CA TRP A 222 -3.91 -10.87 -15.24
C TRP A 222 -4.30 -9.40 -14.99
N VAL A 223 -4.12 -8.93 -13.75
CA VAL A 223 -4.32 -7.52 -13.37
C VAL A 223 -3.38 -6.62 -14.16
N GLU A 224 -2.09 -6.96 -14.21
CA GLU A 224 -1.09 -6.13 -14.88
C GLU A 224 -1.33 -6.05 -16.40
N GLN A 225 -1.67 -7.16 -17.04
CA GLN A 225 -2.05 -7.17 -18.45
C GLN A 225 -3.31 -6.31 -18.70
N SER A 226 -4.27 -6.33 -17.78
CA SER A 226 -5.47 -5.49 -17.87
C SER A 226 -5.13 -4.00 -17.75
N ILE A 227 -4.28 -3.61 -16.80
CA ILE A 227 -3.80 -2.23 -16.67
C ILE A 227 -3.14 -1.77 -17.97
N GLN A 228 -2.20 -2.55 -18.50
CA GLN A 228 -1.44 -2.20 -19.71
C GLN A 228 -2.36 -1.96 -20.90
N TYR A 229 -3.35 -2.82 -21.12
CA TYR A 229 -4.30 -2.63 -22.21
C TYR A 229 -5.23 -1.45 -21.96
N MET A 230 -5.78 -1.33 -20.76
CA MET A 230 -6.74 -0.27 -20.42
C MET A 230 -6.11 1.13 -20.44
N LEU A 231 -4.80 1.26 -20.18
CA LEU A 231 -4.06 2.53 -20.35
C LEU A 231 -3.98 3.02 -21.79
N THR A 232 -4.34 2.19 -22.78
CA THR A 232 -4.53 2.63 -24.17
C THR A 232 -5.88 3.32 -24.39
N GLN A 233 -6.81 3.19 -23.45
CA GLN A 233 -8.19 3.67 -23.53
C GLN A 233 -8.50 4.73 -22.46
N ILE A 234 -7.86 4.67 -21.29
CA ILE A 234 -8.11 5.52 -20.13
C ILE A 234 -6.79 6.21 -19.73
N PRO A 235 -6.77 7.54 -19.57
CA PRO A 235 -5.61 8.25 -19.04
C PRO A 235 -5.20 7.73 -17.66
N ARG A 236 -3.89 7.62 -17.40
CA ARG A 236 -3.36 7.10 -16.12
C ARG A 236 -3.87 7.87 -14.90
N ASP A 237 -4.01 9.19 -15.03
CA ASP A 237 -4.52 10.13 -14.03
C ASP A 237 -6.04 10.09 -13.87
N LYS A 238 -6.73 9.20 -14.58
CA LYS A 238 -8.15 8.87 -14.37
C LYS A 238 -8.39 7.41 -14.01
N PHE A 239 -7.37 6.56 -13.98
CA PHE A 239 -7.53 5.13 -13.73
C PHE A 239 -7.47 4.80 -12.23
N LEU A 240 -8.55 4.24 -11.67
CA LEU A 240 -8.53 3.62 -10.34
C LEU A 240 -8.47 2.09 -10.45
N LEU A 241 -7.45 1.51 -9.81
CA LEU A 241 -7.22 0.07 -9.72
C LEU A 241 -8.22 -0.61 -8.76
N GLY A 242 -8.98 -1.59 -9.24
CA GLY A 242 -9.88 -2.38 -8.40
C GLY A 242 -9.18 -3.47 -7.60
N VAL A 243 -9.48 -3.55 -6.30
CA VAL A 243 -8.95 -4.55 -5.38
C VAL A 243 -10.11 -5.31 -4.72
N PRO A 244 -10.18 -6.64 -4.86
CA PRO A 244 -11.20 -7.43 -4.18
C PRO A 244 -10.83 -7.61 -2.70
N LEU A 245 -11.81 -7.47 -1.81
CA LEU A 245 -11.70 -7.70 -0.37
C LEU A 245 -12.29 -9.07 0.04
N TYR A 246 -12.54 -9.94 -0.92
CA TYR A 246 -13.12 -11.27 -0.77
C TYR A 246 -12.28 -12.32 -1.52
N GLY A 247 -12.46 -13.58 -1.14
CA GLY A 247 -11.98 -14.73 -1.88
C GLY A 247 -13.12 -15.49 -2.54
N ARG A 248 -12.78 -16.57 -3.23
CA ARG A 248 -13.74 -17.52 -3.80
C ARG A 248 -13.43 -18.95 -3.37
N ARG A 249 -14.48 -19.75 -3.21
CA ARG A 249 -14.43 -21.14 -2.73
C ARG A 249 -15.03 -22.10 -3.74
N TRP A 250 -14.33 -23.20 -3.98
CA TRP A 250 -14.77 -24.33 -4.80
C TRP A 250 -14.80 -25.62 -3.99
N VAL A 251 -15.69 -26.54 -4.36
CA VAL A 251 -15.76 -27.90 -3.81
C VAL A 251 -15.69 -28.89 -4.98
N ASN A 252 -14.68 -29.77 -4.96
CA ASN A 252 -14.35 -30.70 -6.05
C ASN A 252 -14.25 -30.01 -7.42
N GLY A 253 -13.68 -28.79 -7.45
CA GLY A 253 -13.53 -27.99 -8.66
C GLY A 253 -14.80 -27.26 -9.13
N TRP A 254 -15.93 -27.40 -8.43
CA TRP A 254 -17.20 -26.75 -8.78
C TRP A 254 -17.54 -25.63 -7.79
N GLY A 255 -18.30 -24.63 -8.25
CA GLY A 255 -18.71 -23.48 -7.44
C GLY A 255 -17.96 -22.22 -7.86
N GLY A 256 -17.23 -21.63 -6.93
CA GLY A 256 -16.67 -20.27 -7.05
C GLY A 256 -17.45 -19.26 -6.22
N ASP A 257 -18.06 -19.69 -5.12
CA ASP A 257 -18.86 -18.85 -4.23
C ASP A 257 -17.97 -17.86 -3.49
N SER A 258 -18.44 -16.62 -3.34
CA SER A 258 -17.72 -15.58 -2.63
C SER A 258 -17.61 -15.90 -1.13
N ILE A 259 -16.45 -15.63 -0.55
CA ILE A 259 -16.17 -15.85 0.87
C ILE A 259 -15.32 -14.71 1.43
N SER A 260 -15.73 -14.13 2.56
CA SER A 260 -15.01 -13.00 3.18
C SER A 260 -13.76 -13.45 3.93
N TYR A 261 -12.79 -12.54 4.07
CA TYR A 261 -11.56 -12.81 4.83
C TYR A 261 -11.84 -13.25 6.27
N PRO A 262 -12.77 -12.65 7.05
CA PRO A 262 -13.11 -13.15 8.39
C PRO A 262 -13.64 -14.60 8.39
N ALA A 263 -14.37 -15.01 7.35
CA ALA A 263 -14.82 -16.40 7.23
C ALA A 263 -13.64 -17.34 6.92
N ILE A 264 -12.75 -16.95 6.00
CA ILE A 264 -11.54 -17.70 5.67
C ILE A 264 -10.64 -17.87 6.91
N SER A 265 -10.36 -16.76 7.62
CA SER A 265 -9.52 -16.78 8.81
C SER A 265 -10.05 -17.72 9.90
N ARG A 266 -11.38 -17.76 10.12
CA ARG A 266 -12.01 -18.72 11.04
C ARG A 266 -11.86 -20.15 10.56
N LEU A 267 -12.04 -20.42 9.27
CA LEU A 267 -11.86 -21.77 8.70
C LEU A 267 -10.43 -22.26 8.89
N VAL A 268 -9.43 -21.46 8.53
CA VAL A 268 -8.00 -21.79 8.70
C VAL A 268 -7.70 -22.07 10.18
N SER A 269 -8.20 -21.23 11.08
CA SER A 269 -7.97 -21.41 12.54
C SER A 269 -8.61 -22.68 13.10
N GLN A 270 -9.74 -23.13 12.55
CA GLN A 270 -10.47 -24.32 13.00
C GLN A 270 -9.91 -25.62 12.44
N ILE A 271 -9.51 -25.61 11.16
CA ILE A 271 -9.05 -26.79 10.44
C ILE A 271 -7.54 -26.99 10.65
N GLY A 272 -6.78 -25.91 10.75
CA GLY A 272 -5.32 -25.91 10.80
C GLY A 272 -4.68 -26.05 9.41
N GLY A 273 -3.35 -26.14 9.39
CA GLY A 273 -2.56 -26.07 8.16
C GLY A 273 -2.23 -24.63 7.74
N GLU A 274 -1.29 -24.50 6.82
CA GLU A 274 -0.76 -23.21 6.39
C GLU A 274 -1.29 -22.84 5.00
N PRO A 275 -1.95 -21.69 4.84
CA PRO A 275 -2.26 -21.15 3.52
C PRO A 275 -0.98 -20.95 2.70
N ASN A 276 -1.02 -21.35 1.43
CA ASN A 276 0.08 -21.22 0.50
C ASN A 276 0.03 -19.87 -0.23
N TYR A 277 1.16 -19.19 -0.34
CA TYR A 277 1.30 -18.00 -1.18
C TYR A 277 1.82 -18.40 -2.56
N ASP A 278 1.12 -18.00 -3.63
CA ASP A 278 1.61 -18.16 -4.99
C ASP A 278 2.46 -16.93 -5.37
N PRO A 279 3.79 -17.07 -5.59
CA PRO A 279 4.66 -15.94 -5.88
C PRO A 279 4.49 -15.35 -7.28
N VAL A 280 3.86 -16.08 -8.21
CA VAL A 280 3.59 -15.61 -9.58
C VAL A 280 2.26 -14.86 -9.60
N GLN A 281 1.21 -15.48 -9.07
CA GLN A 281 -0.12 -14.89 -9.03
C GLN A 281 -0.25 -13.81 -7.95
N LYS A 282 0.65 -13.81 -6.97
CA LYS A 282 0.59 -12.99 -5.76
C LYS A 282 -0.79 -13.06 -5.09
N THR A 283 -1.26 -14.28 -4.88
CA THR A 283 -2.54 -14.61 -4.23
C THR A 283 -2.32 -15.67 -3.16
N MET A 284 -3.19 -15.73 -2.16
CA MET A 284 -3.23 -16.84 -1.23
C MET A 284 -4.12 -17.97 -1.77
N HIS A 285 -3.72 -19.20 -1.48
CA HIS A 285 -4.51 -20.42 -1.68
C HIS A 285 -4.58 -21.20 -0.37
N TYR A 286 -5.76 -21.72 -0.05
CA TYR A 286 -5.95 -22.64 1.06
C TYR A 286 -6.79 -23.83 0.59
N GLY A 287 -6.17 -25.01 0.61
CA GLY A 287 -6.78 -26.26 0.22
C GLY A 287 -6.96 -27.20 1.41
N TYR A 288 -8.13 -27.84 1.53
CA TYR A 288 -8.36 -28.82 2.59
C TYR A 288 -9.42 -29.86 2.20
N SER A 289 -9.38 -31.02 2.86
CA SER A 289 -10.40 -32.06 2.70
C SER A 289 -11.60 -31.80 3.62
N SER A 290 -12.81 -31.84 3.07
CA SER A 290 -14.06 -31.71 3.83
C SER A 290 -14.96 -32.94 3.63
N GLY A 291 -16.02 -33.07 4.43
CA GLY A 291 -17.03 -34.12 4.24
C GLY A 291 -17.75 -34.06 2.88
N ALA A 292 -17.71 -32.93 2.18
CA ALA A 292 -18.27 -32.75 0.84
C ALA A 292 -17.24 -32.99 -0.29
N GLY A 293 -15.97 -33.23 0.05
CA GLY A 293 -14.85 -33.37 -0.88
C GLY A 293 -13.77 -32.31 -0.69
N TRP A 294 -12.88 -32.21 -1.68
CA TRP A 294 -11.76 -31.26 -1.66
C TRP A 294 -12.26 -29.82 -1.81
N VAL A 295 -11.77 -28.91 -0.98
CA VAL A 295 -12.11 -27.49 -1.02
C VAL A 295 -10.90 -26.69 -1.42
N ASP A 296 -11.07 -25.81 -2.42
CA ASP A 296 -10.08 -24.81 -2.80
C ASP A 296 -10.60 -23.41 -2.47
N ILE A 297 -9.78 -22.61 -1.78
CA ILE A 297 -10.07 -21.21 -1.50
C ILE A 297 -8.93 -20.36 -2.05
N TYR A 298 -9.25 -19.44 -2.96
CA TYR A 298 -8.32 -18.41 -3.43
C TYR A 298 -8.76 -17.06 -2.87
N TYR A 299 -7.84 -16.34 -2.24
CA TYR A 299 -8.16 -15.08 -1.57
C TYR A 299 -6.95 -14.18 -1.45
N ASP A 300 -7.22 -12.95 -1.00
CA ASP A 300 -6.21 -11.94 -0.74
C ASP A 300 -6.08 -11.66 0.76
N ASN A 301 -4.84 -11.56 1.23
CA ASN A 301 -4.50 -11.11 2.58
C ASN A 301 -3.76 -9.77 2.53
N ARG A 302 -3.31 -9.30 3.69
CA ARG A 302 -2.52 -8.07 3.83
C ARG A 302 -1.37 -7.96 2.81
N THR A 303 -0.59 -9.02 2.64
CA THR A 303 0.60 -9.05 1.77
C THR A 303 0.22 -8.99 0.30
N THR A 304 -0.77 -9.77 -0.13
CA THR A 304 -1.18 -9.83 -1.54
C THR A 304 -1.95 -8.57 -1.96
N ILE A 305 -2.69 -7.93 -1.05
CA ILE A 305 -3.29 -6.61 -1.26
C ILE A 305 -2.22 -5.55 -1.44
N ALA A 306 -1.16 -5.54 -0.62
CA ALA A 306 -0.05 -4.61 -0.79
C ALA A 306 0.64 -4.79 -2.15
N ALA A 307 0.82 -6.03 -2.60
CA ALA A 307 1.37 -6.33 -3.91
C ALA A 307 0.52 -5.73 -5.05
N LYS A 308 -0.81 -5.89 -4.98
CA LYS A 308 -1.73 -5.28 -5.95
C LYS A 308 -1.67 -3.75 -5.92
N LEU A 309 -1.73 -3.16 -4.73
CA LEU A 309 -1.68 -1.70 -4.57
C LEU A 309 -0.34 -1.10 -5.04
N SER A 310 0.75 -1.87 -5.06
CA SER A 310 2.03 -1.41 -5.62
C SER A 310 1.94 -1.08 -7.12
N LEU A 311 0.97 -1.65 -7.83
CA LEU A 311 0.73 -1.38 -9.24
C LEU A 311 0.25 0.06 -9.48
N VAL A 312 -0.37 0.71 -8.48
CA VAL A 312 -0.75 2.13 -8.55
C VAL A 312 0.48 3.00 -8.77
N ALA A 313 1.51 2.81 -7.94
CA ALA A 313 2.77 3.53 -8.08
C ALA A 313 3.53 3.12 -9.35
N LYS A 314 3.61 1.82 -9.64
CA LYS A 314 4.32 1.28 -10.82
C LYS A 314 3.83 1.89 -12.14
N TYR A 315 2.52 2.08 -12.27
CA TYR A 315 1.90 2.60 -13.50
C TYR A 315 1.53 4.10 -13.43
N GLY A 316 1.74 4.75 -12.29
CA GLY A 316 1.35 6.14 -12.07
C GLY A 316 -0.15 6.35 -12.21
N LEU A 317 -0.95 5.42 -11.64
CA LEU A 317 -2.40 5.44 -11.70
C LEU A 317 -2.98 6.51 -10.76
N ARG A 318 -4.20 6.96 -11.03
CA ARG A 318 -4.95 7.93 -10.20
C ARG A 318 -5.17 7.43 -8.78
N GLY A 319 -5.16 6.13 -8.55
CA GLY A 319 -5.35 5.56 -7.23
C GLY A 319 -5.91 4.14 -7.29
N GLY A 320 -6.60 3.73 -6.23
CA GLY A 320 -7.21 2.42 -6.12
C GLY A 320 -8.57 2.47 -5.44
N PHE A 321 -9.40 1.48 -5.73
CA PHE A 321 -10.65 1.27 -5.05
C PHE A 321 -10.81 -0.17 -4.57
N ALA A 322 -11.67 -0.38 -3.57
CA ALA A 322 -11.88 -1.69 -2.96
C ALA A 322 -13.35 -2.14 -2.99
N TRP A 323 -13.57 -3.42 -3.34
CA TRP A 323 -14.87 -4.08 -3.29
C TRP A 323 -14.85 -5.29 -2.33
N SER A 324 -15.55 -5.29 -1.20
CA SER A 324 -16.22 -4.14 -0.57
C SER A 324 -16.01 -4.15 0.95
N LEU A 325 -16.24 -2.99 1.57
CA LEU A 325 -16.01 -2.76 3.00
C LEU A 325 -16.80 -3.76 3.86
N GLY A 326 -16.13 -4.34 4.85
CA GLY A 326 -16.67 -5.37 5.74
C GLY A 326 -16.27 -6.80 5.37
N GLN A 327 -15.67 -7.02 4.20
CA GLN A 327 -15.19 -8.33 3.76
C GLN A 327 -13.71 -8.59 4.05
N GLU A 328 -12.95 -7.52 4.35
CA GLU A 328 -11.50 -7.53 4.51
C GLU A 328 -10.97 -7.97 5.89
N ASP A 329 -9.65 -8.16 5.97
CA ASP A 329 -8.88 -7.92 7.20
C ASP A 329 -8.79 -6.41 7.44
N PRO A 330 -9.31 -5.85 8.56
CA PRO A 330 -9.24 -4.41 8.82
C PRO A 330 -7.82 -3.83 8.79
N SER A 331 -6.78 -4.65 8.97
CA SER A 331 -5.39 -4.20 8.93
C SER A 331 -4.96 -3.65 7.56
N VAL A 332 -5.70 -3.94 6.48
CA VAL A 332 -5.37 -3.53 5.11
C VAL A 332 -5.50 -2.02 4.88
N TRP A 333 -6.31 -1.31 5.67
CA TRP A 333 -6.58 0.11 5.42
C TRP A 333 -5.35 1.00 5.56
N GLY A 334 -4.43 0.67 6.47
CA GLY A 334 -3.14 1.36 6.55
C GLY A 334 -2.28 1.17 5.28
N ILE A 335 -2.47 0.06 4.56
CA ILE A 335 -1.77 -0.21 3.29
C ILE A 335 -2.37 0.62 2.16
N PHE A 336 -3.70 0.72 2.08
CA PHE A 336 -4.37 1.63 1.15
C PHE A 336 -3.87 3.06 1.33
N ARG A 337 -3.84 3.56 2.58
CA ARG A 337 -3.33 4.89 2.87
C ARG A 337 -1.87 5.06 2.44
N ARG A 338 -1.02 4.08 2.77
CA ARG A 338 0.40 4.12 2.43
C ARG A 338 0.64 4.10 0.92
N ALA A 339 -0.15 3.33 0.18
CA ALA A 339 -0.09 3.24 -1.28
C ALA A 339 -0.52 4.56 -1.96
N MET A 340 -1.59 5.22 -1.47
CA MET A 340 -2.08 6.47 -2.06
C MET A 340 -1.27 7.71 -1.63
N SER A 341 -0.72 7.72 -0.42
CA SER A 341 0.02 8.88 0.10
C SER A 341 1.50 8.94 -0.30
N GLY A 342 2.05 7.89 -0.92
CA GLY A 342 3.41 7.88 -1.45
C GLY A 342 4.53 7.78 -0.41
N GLY A 343 4.29 8.04 0.88
CA GLY A 343 5.31 7.99 1.93
C GLY A 343 6.51 8.91 1.64
N PRO A 344 7.60 8.84 2.44
CA PRO A 344 8.78 9.66 2.17
C PRO A 344 9.48 9.24 0.87
N PHE A 345 9.35 7.96 0.51
CA PHE A 345 9.90 7.38 -0.71
C PHE A 345 8.82 6.47 -1.34
N PRO A 346 8.39 6.72 -2.59
CA PRO A 346 7.42 5.87 -3.28
C PRO A 346 7.95 4.47 -3.59
N ASP A 347 9.25 4.33 -3.86
CA ASP A 347 9.90 3.11 -4.33
C ASP A 347 10.23 2.09 -3.22
N ILE A 348 9.88 2.39 -1.97
CA ILE A 348 10.03 1.45 -0.85
C ILE A 348 8.71 0.79 -0.45
N PHE A 349 7.59 1.12 -1.10
CA PHE A 349 6.32 0.52 -0.73
C PHE A 349 6.33 -0.99 -0.99
N ASN A 350 5.94 -1.77 0.03
CA ASN A 350 5.80 -3.23 -0.05
C ASN A 350 7.10 -3.97 -0.40
N ILE A 351 8.22 -3.55 0.20
CA ILE A 351 9.49 -4.30 0.19
C ILE A 351 9.90 -4.66 1.62
N ASP A 352 10.67 -5.73 1.79
CA ASP A 352 11.14 -6.20 3.11
C ASP A 352 11.90 -5.12 3.91
N ALA A 353 12.62 -4.25 3.20
CA ALA A 353 13.38 -3.16 3.81
C ALA A 353 12.51 -1.97 4.25
N GLU A 354 11.24 -1.88 3.82
CA GLU A 354 10.37 -0.71 4.08
C GLU A 354 10.31 -0.32 5.56
N PRO A 355 10.02 -1.24 6.51
CA PRO A 355 9.88 -0.85 7.92
C PRO A 355 11.19 -0.32 8.50
N ALA A 356 12.32 -0.86 8.05
CA ALA A 356 13.64 -0.37 8.47
C ALA A 356 13.91 1.02 7.90
N ILE A 357 13.66 1.23 6.61
CA ILE A 357 13.89 2.51 5.94
C ILE A 357 13.03 3.61 6.56
N LEU A 358 11.72 3.38 6.74
CA LEU A 358 10.81 4.34 7.38
C LEU A 358 11.28 4.71 8.79
N LYS A 359 11.64 3.70 9.61
CA LYS A 359 12.14 3.91 10.97
C LYS A 359 13.42 4.75 11.00
N LEU A 360 14.34 4.52 10.07
CA LEU A 360 15.58 5.30 9.99
C LEU A 360 15.32 6.72 9.47
N TRP A 361 14.40 6.88 8.52
CA TRP A 361 14.02 8.18 7.97
C TRP A 361 13.35 9.07 9.02
N GLU A 362 12.42 8.53 9.82
CA GLU A 362 11.79 9.24 10.93
C GLU A 362 12.80 9.75 11.98
N LYS A 363 13.97 9.10 12.09
CA LYS A 363 15.07 9.53 12.95
C LYS A 363 16.02 10.52 12.29
N GLY A 364 15.82 10.81 11.00
CA GLY A 364 16.73 11.60 10.18
C GLY A 364 18.08 10.92 9.96
N TRP A 365 18.13 9.58 9.97
CA TRP A 365 19.37 8.83 9.79
C TRP A 365 19.61 8.42 8.33
N VAL A 366 18.53 8.28 7.56
CA VAL A 366 18.59 8.07 6.12
C VAL A 366 17.72 9.09 5.40
N HIS A 367 18.11 9.37 4.15
CA HIS A 367 17.42 10.28 3.24
C HIS A 367 17.34 9.62 1.87
N GLY A 368 16.43 10.12 1.04
CA GLY A 368 16.35 9.76 -0.38
C GLY A 368 17.31 10.61 -1.20
N ASP A 369 17.38 10.30 -2.49
CA ASP A 369 18.19 11.04 -3.45
C ASP A 369 17.40 12.25 -3.98
N SER A 370 18.02 13.05 -4.84
CA SER A 370 17.43 14.30 -5.35
C SER A 370 16.16 14.10 -6.18
N ASP A 371 15.90 12.87 -6.63
CA ASP A 371 14.68 12.47 -7.34
C ASP A 371 13.53 12.08 -6.41
N GLY A 372 13.74 12.14 -5.10
CA GLY A 372 12.73 11.79 -4.08
C GLY A 372 12.60 10.28 -3.85
N LEU A 373 13.51 9.45 -4.37
CA LEU A 373 13.50 8.00 -4.21
C LEU A 373 14.56 7.52 -3.22
N PHE A 374 14.37 6.33 -2.64
CA PHE A 374 15.37 5.72 -1.78
C PHE A 374 16.36 4.82 -2.55
N HIS A 375 15.97 4.28 -3.69
CA HIS A 375 16.71 3.27 -4.46
C HIS A 375 17.13 2.05 -3.62
N PRO A 376 16.20 1.32 -3.00
CA PRO A 376 16.53 0.25 -2.06
C PRO A 376 17.32 -0.90 -2.69
N ASN A 377 17.14 -1.14 -3.99
CA ASN A 377 17.74 -2.26 -4.70
C ASN A 377 19.10 -1.93 -5.35
N ARG A 378 19.51 -0.65 -5.40
CA ARG A 378 20.84 -0.29 -5.93
C ARG A 378 21.91 -0.61 -4.90
N ALA A 379 23.13 -0.85 -5.39
CA ALA A 379 24.28 -1.00 -4.52
C ALA A 379 24.50 0.27 -3.67
N VAL A 380 24.78 0.09 -2.39
CA VAL A 380 25.13 1.19 -1.49
C VAL A 380 26.60 1.54 -1.66
N SER A 381 26.91 2.83 -1.80
CA SER A 381 28.30 3.28 -1.85
C SER A 381 28.95 3.27 -0.48
N ARG A 382 30.28 3.28 -0.44
CA ARG A 382 31.06 3.36 0.81
C ARG A 382 30.75 4.62 1.61
N ALA A 383 30.59 5.74 0.94
CA ALA A 383 30.22 7.01 1.57
C ALA A 383 28.82 6.93 2.20
N GLU A 384 27.83 6.38 1.50
CA GLU A 384 26.46 6.23 1.99
C GLU A 384 26.37 5.28 3.17
N ALA A 385 26.98 4.09 3.07
CA ALA A 385 27.02 3.13 4.17
C ALA A 385 27.66 3.75 5.44
N THR A 386 28.71 4.54 5.26
CA THR A 386 29.36 5.27 6.35
C THR A 386 28.44 6.33 6.94
N ALA A 387 27.77 7.12 6.10
CA ALA A 387 26.85 8.16 6.54
C ALA A 387 25.68 7.59 7.37
N MET A 388 25.10 6.45 6.96
CA MET A 388 24.03 5.79 7.72
C MET A 388 24.46 5.44 9.15
N LEU A 389 25.70 4.96 9.33
CA LEU A 389 26.26 4.61 10.64
C LEU A 389 26.56 5.85 11.49
N VAL A 390 27.18 6.86 10.89
CA VAL A 390 27.52 8.12 11.56
C VAL A 390 26.27 8.88 11.99
N ASN A 391 25.24 8.93 11.16
CA ASN A 391 23.98 9.60 11.52
C ASN A 391 23.27 8.88 12.66
N ALA A 392 23.33 7.54 12.68
CA ALA A 392 22.67 6.74 13.70
C ALA A 392 23.34 6.84 15.08
N LEU A 393 24.68 6.93 15.13
CA LEU A 393 25.44 6.86 16.40
C LEU A 393 26.11 8.16 16.82
N ARG A 394 26.20 9.14 15.91
CA ARG A 394 26.72 10.49 16.16
C ARG A 394 28.05 10.49 16.94
N PRO A 395 29.12 9.87 16.40
CA PRO A 395 30.44 9.91 17.04
C PRO A 395 30.93 11.36 17.18
N ALA A 396 31.80 11.58 18.17
CA ALA A 396 32.35 12.90 18.45
C ALA A 396 33.00 13.52 17.19
N PRO A 397 32.86 14.84 16.99
CA PRO A 397 33.60 15.53 15.93
C PRO A 397 35.11 15.31 16.11
N ALA A 398 35.82 15.05 15.02
CA ALA A 398 37.24 14.81 15.04
C ALA A 398 37.93 15.49 13.85
N TRP A 399 39.18 15.89 14.05
CA TRP A 399 39.99 16.49 13.00
C TRP A 399 40.49 15.40 12.05
N PHE A 400 40.25 15.59 10.76
CA PHE A 400 40.50 14.59 9.71
C PHE A 400 41.51 15.13 8.71
N ALA A 401 42.59 14.36 8.48
CA ALA A 401 43.66 14.72 7.56
C ALA A 401 43.25 14.69 6.07
N GLY A 402 42.08 14.12 5.74
CA GLY A 402 41.58 14.02 4.37
C GLY A 402 41.96 12.70 3.68
N PHE A 403 41.07 12.21 2.82
CA PHE A 403 41.43 11.28 1.75
C PHE A 403 41.54 12.10 0.46
N SER A 404 42.49 11.75 -0.41
CA SER A 404 42.76 12.49 -1.66
C SER A 404 41.57 12.55 -2.62
N ASP A 405 40.71 11.53 -2.59
CA ASP A 405 39.48 11.40 -3.38
C ASP A 405 38.21 11.82 -2.62
N VAL A 406 38.37 12.39 -1.41
CA VAL A 406 37.29 13.00 -0.63
C VAL A 406 37.72 14.41 -0.26
N PRO A 407 37.61 15.39 -1.19
CA PRO A 407 37.96 16.78 -0.91
C PRO A 407 36.98 17.41 0.08
N ARG A 408 37.37 18.54 0.72
CA ARG A 408 36.53 19.24 1.71
C ARG A 408 35.12 19.62 1.24
N GLY A 409 34.94 19.83 -0.08
CA GLY A 409 33.64 20.12 -0.67
C GLY A 409 32.76 18.89 -0.93
N HIS A 410 33.28 17.68 -0.73
CA HIS A 410 32.52 16.45 -0.90
C HIS A 410 31.48 16.31 0.22
N TRP A 411 30.25 15.96 -0.12
CA TRP A 411 29.14 15.85 0.85
C TRP A 411 29.46 14.91 2.03
N ALA A 412 30.23 13.86 1.75
CA ALA A 412 30.62 12.86 2.74
C ALA A 412 31.91 13.19 3.53
N TYR A 413 32.55 14.34 3.31
CA TYR A 413 33.85 14.67 3.91
C TYR A 413 33.84 14.54 5.44
N ASP A 414 32.88 15.21 6.10
CA ASP A 414 32.78 15.23 7.55
C ASP A 414 32.37 13.87 8.13
N VAL A 415 31.43 13.17 7.47
CA VAL A 415 30.95 11.86 7.96
C VAL A 415 32.04 10.80 7.85
N ILE A 416 32.79 10.77 6.74
CA ILE A 416 33.91 9.85 6.56
C ILE A 416 35.02 10.16 7.59
N GLY A 417 35.35 11.43 7.79
CA GLY A 417 36.35 11.85 8.77
C GLY A 417 36.00 11.42 10.19
N ARG A 418 34.74 11.62 10.60
CA ARG A 418 34.25 11.16 11.92
C ARG A 418 34.30 9.65 12.08
N ALA A 419 33.84 8.90 11.08
CA ALA A 419 33.87 7.45 11.12
C ALA A 419 35.30 6.90 11.17
N GLN A 420 36.24 7.53 10.45
CA GLN A 420 37.65 7.13 10.48
C GLN A 420 38.26 7.39 11.86
N ALA A 421 38.02 8.57 12.45
CA ALA A 421 38.51 8.91 13.77
C ALA A 421 37.94 8.00 14.87
N ALA A 422 36.70 7.53 14.70
CA ALA A 422 36.09 6.54 15.57
C ALA A 422 36.59 5.10 15.33
N GLY A 423 37.45 4.88 14.32
CA GLY A 423 37.98 3.56 13.96
C GLY A 423 36.99 2.65 13.22
N TRP A 424 35.87 3.19 12.74
CA TRP A 424 34.80 2.41 12.10
C TRP A 424 35.12 2.08 10.64
N VAL A 425 35.83 2.97 9.95
CA VAL A 425 36.22 2.82 8.54
C VAL A 425 37.70 3.12 8.33
N HIS A 426 38.27 2.55 7.27
CA HIS A 426 39.63 2.82 6.82
C HIS A 426 39.66 3.04 5.30
N GLY A 427 40.69 3.73 4.82
CA GLY A 427 40.95 3.88 3.39
C GLY A 427 41.39 2.57 2.74
N VAL A 428 41.39 2.55 1.41
CA VAL A 428 41.76 1.39 0.59
C VAL A 428 43.26 1.34 0.25
N GLY A 429 44.05 2.26 0.79
CA GLY A 429 45.45 2.47 0.45
C GLY A 429 45.68 3.66 -0.47
N GLY A 430 46.94 4.09 -0.61
CA GLY A 430 47.31 5.23 -1.48
C GLY A 430 46.66 6.57 -1.10
N GLY A 431 46.23 6.73 0.17
CA GLY A 431 45.53 7.93 0.62
C GLY A 431 44.11 8.08 0.05
N ARG A 432 43.45 6.99 -0.40
CA ARG A 432 42.10 7.00 -0.96
C ARG A 432 41.06 6.30 -0.09
N PHE A 433 39.80 6.68 -0.26
CA PHE A 433 38.64 6.07 0.40
C PHE A 433 37.71 5.29 -0.55
N GLU A 434 37.61 5.74 -1.81
CA GLU A 434 36.69 5.31 -2.85
C GLU A 434 35.21 5.55 -2.46
N PRO A 435 34.79 6.82 -2.27
CA PRO A 435 33.47 7.14 -1.70
C PRO A 435 32.30 6.56 -2.50
N ASP A 436 32.40 6.55 -3.83
CA ASP A 436 31.32 6.11 -4.72
C ASP A 436 31.34 4.61 -5.04
N ARG A 437 32.37 3.88 -4.60
CA ARG A 437 32.45 2.43 -4.83
C ARG A 437 31.37 1.71 -4.03
N ALA A 438 30.72 0.74 -4.67
CA ALA A 438 29.81 -0.19 -4.01
C ALA A 438 30.50 -0.98 -2.89
N VAL A 439 29.83 -1.10 -1.75
CA VAL A 439 30.26 -1.93 -0.60
C VAL A 439 29.83 -3.37 -0.82
N THR A 440 30.71 -4.33 -0.56
CA THR A 440 30.30 -5.77 -0.54
C THR A 440 29.61 -6.13 0.76
N ARG A 441 28.86 -7.25 0.78
CA ARG A 441 28.21 -7.74 2.00
C ARG A 441 29.20 -7.98 3.14
N ALA A 442 30.39 -8.51 2.85
CA ALA A 442 31.47 -8.68 3.82
C ALA A 442 31.96 -7.35 4.39
N GLU A 443 32.17 -6.34 3.53
CA GLU A 443 32.59 -5.01 3.94
C GLU A 443 31.54 -4.33 4.83
N GLY A 444 30.26 -4.39 4.45
CA GLY A 444 29.17 -3.84 5.24
C GLY A 444 29.06 -4.50 6.62
N ALA A 445 29.18 -5.83 6.68
CA ALA A 445 29.21 -6.57 7.94
C ALA A 445 30.39 -6.13 8.83
N ALA A 446 31.59 -6.01 8.28
CA ALA A 446 32.76 -5.57 9.03
C ALA A 446 32.61 -4.13 9.55
N MET A 447 32.06 -3.21 8.74
CA MET A 447 31.78 -1.83 9.16
C MET A 447 30.83 -1.79 10.36
N ILE A 448 29.74 -2.56 10.34
CA ILE A 448 28.78 -2.61 11.44
C ILE A 448 29.37 -3.27 12.68
N ALA A 449 30.08 -4.40 12.53
CA ALA A 449 30.72 -5.09 13.65
C ALA A 449 31.70 -4.17 14.39
N LYS A 450 32.56 -3.45 13.65
CA LYS A 450 33.49 -2.46 14.20
C LYS A 450 32.76 -1.32 14.89
N THR A 451 31.71 -0.79 14.25
CA THR A 451 30.90 0.31 14.78
C THR A 451 30.25 -0.06 16.12
N LEU A 452 29.85 -1.33 16.28
CA LEU A 452 29.27 -1.87 17.51
C LEU A 452 30.32 -2.33 18.54
N GLY A 453 31.62 -2.25 18.22
CA GLY A 453 32.69 -2.76 19.08
C GLY A 453 32.62 -4.28 19.29
N LEU A 454 32.05 -5.03 18.33
CA LEU A 454 31.95 -6.47 18.42
C LEU A 454 33.28 -7.13 18.03
N SER A 455 33.79 -7.97 18.92
CA SER A 455 34.97 -8.80 18.63
C SER A 455 34.61 -9.91 17.65
N ALA A 456 35.46 -10.09 16.64
CA ALA A 456 35.38 -11.21 15.72
C ALA A 456 35.64 -12.53 16.47
N SER A 457 34.62 -13.37 16.65
CA SER A 457 34.76 -14.66 17.32
C SER A 457 33.70 -15.67 16.89
N GLY A 458 34.11 -16.93 16.75
CA GLY A 458 33.23 -18.05 16.42
C GLY A 458 33.11 -18.32 14.92
N GLU A 459 32.43 -19.42 14.59
CA GLU A 459 32.12 -19.79 13.22
C GLU A 459 30.83 -19.09 12.76
N SER A 460 30.84 -18.57 11.53
CA SER A 460 29.65 -17.91 10.97
C SER A 460 28.52 -18.90 10.67
N GLY A 461 28.87 -20.17 10.41
CA GLY A 461 27.99 -21.22 9.93
C GLY A 461 27.73 -21.17 8.42
N PHE A 462 28.35 -20.23 7.69
CA PHE A 462 28.25 -20.11 6.25
C PHE A 462 29.46 -20.75 5.56
N PRO A 463 29.28 -21.75 4.68
CA PRO A 463 30.39 -22.44 4.04
C PRO A 463 31.33 -21.53 3.24
N ASP A 464 30.78 -20.51 2.58
CA ASP A 464 31.48 -19.54 1.73
C ASP A 464 32.26 -18.47 2.50
N LEU A 465 32.24 -18.51 3.83
CA LEU A 465 33.03 -17.62 4.69
C LEU A 465 34.22 -18.30 5.35
N LYS A 466 34.39 -19.62 5.24
CA LYS A 466 35.49 -20.32 5.91
C LYS A 466 36.84 -19.76 5.48
N GLY A 467 37.59 -19.23 6.45
CA GLY A 467 38.91 -18.61 6.20
C GLY A 467 38.85 -17.20 5.60
N SER A 468 37.65 -16.63 5.43
CA SER A 468 37.46 -15.24 5.03
C SER A 468 37.78 -14.30 6.19
N TRP A 469 38.41 -13.16 5.87
CA TRP A 469 38.68 -12.09 6.84
C TRP A 469 37.40 -11.53 7.49
N ALA A 470 36.24 -11.70 6.85
CA ALA A 470 34.96 -11.23 7.34
C ALA A 470 34.25 -12.24 8.27
N GLU A 471 34.73 -13.49 8.35
CA GLU A 471 34.02 -14.59 9.02
C GLU A 471 33.63 -14.25 10.46
N GLY A 472 34.58 -13.78 11.26
CA GLY A 472 34.30 -13.46 12.66
C GLY A 472 33.37 -12.25 12.83
N SER A 473 33.41 -11.28 11.91
CA SER A 473 32.48 -10.14 11.92
C SER A 473 31.05 -10.61 11.61
N VAL A 474 30.91 -11.47 10.61
CA VAL A 474 29.62 -12.07 10.25
C VAL A 474 29.10 -12.94 11.39
N ALA A 475 29.94 -13.78 11.99
CA ALA A 475 29.57 -14.63 13.12
C ALA A 475 29.00 -13.81 14.29
N ALA A 476 29.69 -12.73 14.67
CA ALA A 476 29.27 -11.85 15.75
C ALA A 476 27.92 -11.17 15.46
N LEU A 477 27.72 -10.66 14.24
CA LEU A 477 26.47 -10.01 13.85
C LEU A 477 25.30 -10.99 13.73
N ARG A 478 25.56 -12.21 13.24
CA ARG A 478 24.56 -13.28 13.16
C ARG A 478 24.09 -13.70 14.55
N ALA A 479 25.01 -13.86 15.50
CA ALA A 479 24.69 -14.18 16.90
C ALA A 479 23.81 -13.10 17.57
N LYS A 480 23.81 -11.86 17.06
CA LYS A 480 22.95 -10.77 17.51
C LYS A 480 21.67 -10.60 16.68
N GLY A 481 21.44 -11.43 15.66
CA GLY A 481 20.29 -11.35 14.76
C GLY A 481 20.29 -10.12 13.85
N ILE A 482 21.45 -9.49 13.63
CA ILE A 482 21.57 -8.31 12.74
C ILE A 482 21.55 -8.75 11.28
N ILE A 483 22.27 -9.83 10.97
CA ILE A 483 22.39 -10.37 9.62
C ILE A 483 21.87 -11.81 9.54
N ALA A 484 21.44 -12.19 8.34
CA ALA A 484 21.08 -13.54 7.96
C ALA A 484 21.74 -13.89 6.60
N GLY A 485 21.85 -15.19 6.33
CA GLY A 485 22.25 -15.68 5.01
C GLY A 485 21.07 -15.79 4.07
N PHE A 486 21.34 -16.25 2.85
CA PHE A 486 20.33 -16.47 1.83
C PHE A 486 19.68 -17.86 1.96
N PRO A 487 18.52 -18.10 1.31
CA PRO A 487 17.83 -19.39 1.35
C PRO A 487 18.66 -20.58 0.84
N ASP A 488 19.70 -20.32 0.05
CA ASP A 488 20.67 -21.31 -0.43
C ASP A 488 21.69 -21.75 0.66
N GLY A 489 21.64 -21.14 1.84
CA GLY A 489 22.53 -21.43 2.95
C GLY A 489 23.89 -20.71 2.90
N LEU A 490 24.08 -19.76 1.97
CA LEU A 490 25.32 -19.00 1.80
C LEU A 490 25.21 -17.55 2.30
N PHE A 491 26.34 -16.87 2.44
CA PHE A 491 26.40 -15.45 2.80
C PHE A 491 26.59 -14.52 1.61
N HIS A 492 27.24 -14.98 0.53
CA HIS A 492 27.69 -14.22 -0.64
C HIS A 492 28.55 -12.99 -0.28
N PRO A 493 29.75 -13.18 0.32
CA PRO A 493 30.56 -12.08 0.88
C PRO A 493 30.96 -10.99 -0.12
N ASP A 494 31.20 -11.37 -1.38
CA ASP A 494 31.70 -10.47 -2.42
C ASP A 494 30.58 -9.81 -3.23
N GLN A 495 29.32 -10.22 -3.02
CA GLN A 495 28.17 -9.60 -3.67
C GLN A 495 28.01 -8.15 -3.18
N PRO A 496 27.70 -7.18 -4.08
CA PRO A 496 27.35 -5.83 -3.69
C PRO A 496 26.16 -5.82 -2.70
N LEU A 497 26.31 -5.07 -1.61
CA LEU A 497 25.25 -4.85 -0.63
C LEU A 497 24.28 -3.77 -1.15
N THR A 498 22.98 -4.04 -1.07
CA THR A 498 21.98 -3.04 -1.47
C THR A 498 21.78 -1.97 -0.41
N ARG A 499 21.31 -0.78 -0.81
CA ARG A 499 20.99 0.32 0.12
C ARG A 499 19.88 -0.06 1.10
N GLY A 500 18.90 -0.84 0.66
CA GLY A 500 17.84 -1.40 1.50
C GLY A 500 18.37 -2.39 2.54
N ASP A 501 19.22 -3.33 2.14
CA ASP A 501 19.81 -4.30 3.07
C ASP A 501 20.69 -3.62 4.12
N MET A 502 21.49 -2.62 3.73
CA MET A 502 22.26 -1.82 4.67
C MET A 502 21.36 -1.11 5.69
N ALA A 503 20.24 -0.53 5.25
CA ALA A 503 19.24 0.07 6.14
C ALA A 503 18.65 -0.95 7.12
N VAL A 504 18.32 -2.17 6.67
CA VAL A 504 17.85 -3.26 7.54
C VAL A 504 18.89 -3.60 8.60
N MET A 505 20.14 -3.76 8.20
CA MET A 505 21.24 -4.09 9.12
C MET A 505 21.46 -2.98 10.15
N VAL A 506 21.45 -1.71 9.74
CA VAL A 506 21.56 -0.55 10.66
C VAL A 506 20.37 -0.49 11.62
N ALA A 507 19.14 -0.66 11.13
CA ALA A 507 17.94 -0.60 11.97
C ALA A 507 17.93 -1.70 13.05
N ARG A 508 18.42 -2.90 12.72
CA ARG A 508 18.59 -4.01 13.67
C ARG A 508 19.70 -3.73 14.68
N ALA A 509 20.86 -3.26 14.23
CA ALA A 509 21.98 -2.86 15.08
C ALA A 509 21.56 -1.82 16.14
N MET A 510 20.82 -0.79 15.72
CA MET A 510 20.34 0.26 16.62
C MET A 510 19.25 -0.22 17.58
N GLY A 511 18.47 -1.23 17.18
CA GLY A 511 17.51 -1.89 18.07
C GLY A 511 18.16 -2.59 19.26
N LEU A 512 19.39 -3.11 19.07
CA LEU A 512 20.14 -3.79 20.13
C LEU A 512 20.75 -2.82 21.14
N LEU A 513 21.33 -1.72 20.67
CA LEU A 513 21.96 -0.72 21.55
C LEU A 513 20.95 -0.13 22.55
N LYS A 514 19.70 0.06 22.14
CA LYS A 514 18.63 0.51 23.05
C LYS A 514 18.28 -0.51 24.14
N LYS A 515 18.46 -1.81 23.89
CA LYS A 515 18.16 -2.88 24.87
C LYS A 515 19.28 -3.06 25.90
N ILE A 516 20.48 -2.55 25.63
CA ILE A 516 21.66 -2.65 26.50
C ILE A 516 21.80 -1.40 27.40
N ALA A 517 21.14 -0.30 27.06
CA ALA A 517 21.13 0.95 27.82
C ALA A 517 19.94 1.08 28.82
N LEU A 518 19.28 -0.03 29.14
CA LEU A 518 18.29 -0.19 30.21
C LEU A 518 18.87 -1.12 31.27
#